data_AF-A0A9D7VMX6-F1
#
_entry.id   AF-A0A9D7VMX6-F1
#
_cell.length_a   1.000
_cell.length_b   1.000
_cell.length_c   1.000
_cell.angle_alpha   90.00
_cell.angle_beta   90.00
_cell.angle_gamma   90.00
#
_symmetry.space_group_name_H-M   'P 1'
#
loop_
_entity.id
_entity.type
_entity.pdbx_description
1 polymer ?
#
loop_
_entity_poly.entity_id
_entity_poly.type
_entity_poly.pdbx_seq_one_letter_code
_entity_poly.pdbx_strand_id
1 'polypeptide(L)'
;MAHKDIKKVVLAYSGGLDTSIILKWLQTEYGCEVVTFTADLGQGEELEPARQKAELLGIKSENIYIEDVREEFVKDFVFPMFRANALYEGQYLLGTSIARPLISKRLVEIAAETG
;
A
#
# COMPACT_ATOMS: atom_id res chain seq x y z
N MET A 1 -20.62 10.79 -16.84
CA MET A 1 -19.38 11.30 -17.45
C MET A 1 -18.60 10.09 -17.93
N ALA A 2 -18.10 10.08 -19.16
CA ALA A 2 -17.29 8.96 -19.62
C ALA A 2 -15.97 8.99 -18.82
N HIS A 3 -15.87 8.14 -17.80
CA HIS A 3 -14.57 7.83 -17.22
C HIS A 3 -13.70 7.36 -18.38
N LYS A 4 -12.52 7.97 -18.57
CA LYS A 4 -11.47 7.40 -19.43
C LYS A 4 -11.44 5.89 -19.17
N ASP A 5 -11.24 5.06 -20.19
CA ASP A 5 -11.16 3.60 -20.02
C ASP A 5 -9.97 3.22 -19.11
N ILE A 6 -10.19 3.30 -17.79
CA ILE A 6 -9.24 2.86 -16.77
C ILE A 6 -9.32 1.34 -16.77
N LYS A 7 -8.27 0.70 -17.28
CA LYS A 7 -8.23 -0.77 -17.39
C LYS A 7 -7.74 -1.45 -16.12
N LYS A 8 -6.83 -0.79 -15.39
CA LYS A 8 -6.16 -1.34 -14.21
C LYS A 8 -5.84 -0.25 -13.18
N VAL A 9 -5.92 -0.60 -11.90
CA VAL A 9 -5.56 0.26 -10.77
C VAL A 9 -4.76 -0.54 -9.74
N VAL A 10 -3.66 0.03 -9.24
CA VAL A 10 -2.97 -0.48 -8.05
C VAL A 10 -3.47 0.27 -6.82
N LEU A 11 -3.99 -0.47 -5.85
CA LEU A 11 -4.55 0.03 -4.61
C LEU A 11 -3.64 -0.32 -3.43
N ALA A 12 -3.17 0.70 -2.71
CA ALA A 12 -2.63 0.51 -1.37
C ALA A 12 -3.76 0.00 -0.46
N TYR A 13 -3.66 -1.25 -0.02
CA TYR A 13 -4.74 -2.00 0.61
C TYR A 13 -4.30 -2.47 1.99
N SER A 14 -5.01 -2.07 3.05
CA SER A 14 -4.67 -2.48 4.42
C SER A 14 -5.50 -3.67 4.90
N GLY A 15 -6.54 -4.07 4.18
CA GLY A 15 -7.56 -4.99 4.69
C GLY A 15 -8.58 -4.33 5.64
N GLY A 16 -8.40 -3.05 5.98
CA GLY A 16 -9.37 -2.27 6.76
C GLY A 16 -10.65 -2.00 5.98
N LEU A 17 -11.72 -1.62 6.71
CA LEU A 17 -13.06 -1.38 6.15
C LEU A 17 -13.03 -0.43 4.95
N ASP A 18 -12.37 0.73 5.09
CA ASP A 18 -12.36 1.77 4.06
C ASP A 18 -11.70 1.27 2.76
N THR A 19 -10.52 0.65 2.85
CA THR A 19 -9.82 0.13 1.66
C THR A 19 -10.56 -1.04 1.00
N SER A 20 -11.32 -1.84 1.76
CA SER A 20 -12.20 -2.88 1.20
C SER A 20 -13.40 -2.29 0.45
N ILE A 21 -13.97 -1.21 0.95
CA ILE A 21 -15.05 -0.47 0.25
C ILE A 21 -14.49 0.15 -1.03
N ILE A 22 -13.31 0.80 -0.97
CA ILE A 22 -12.64 1.39 -2.14
C ILE A 22 -12.35 0.32 -3.20
N LEU A 23 -11.82 -0.84 -2.80
CA LEU A 23 -11.59 -1.97 -3.71
C LEU A 23 -12.88 -2.33 -4.45
N LYS A 24 -13.99 -2.50 -3.71
CA LYS A 24 -15.27 -2.85 -4.33
C LYS A 24 -15.80 -1.75 -5.25
N TRP A 25 -15.65 -0.50 -4.81
CA TRP A 25 -16.05 0.67 -5.57
C TRP A 25 -15.28 0.82 -6.89
N LEU A 26 -13.97 0.55 -6.91
CA LEU A 26 -13.16 0.53 -8.14
C LEU A 26 -13.67 -0.53 -9.12
N GLN A 27 -13.99 -1.74 -8.61
CA GLN A 27 -14.56 -2.80 -9.43
C GLN A 27 -15.93 -2.42 -10.01
N THR A 28 -16.79 -1.73 -9.25
CA THR A 28 -18.17 -1.42 -9.69
C THR A 28 -18.26 -0.17 -10.56
N GLU A 29 -17.57 0.90 -10.20
CA GLU A 29 -17.66 2.19 -10.91
C GLU A 29 -16.77 2.25 -12.15
N TYR A 30 -15.58 1.63 -12.10
CA TYR A 30 -14.64 1.64 -13.22
C TYR A 30 -14.63 0.32 -14.01
N GLY A 31 -15.15 -0.77 -13.45
CA GLY A 31 -15.08 -2.09 -14.11
C GLY A 31 -13.64 -2.55 -14.40
N CYS A 32 -12.66 -2.00 -13.68
CA CYS A 32 -11.24 -2.20 -13.94
C CYS A 32 -10.67 -3.38 -13.15
N GLU A 33 -9.55 -3.92 -13.62
CA GLU A 33 -8.74 -4.84 -12.84
C GLU A 33 -8.10 -4.10 -11.66
N VAL A 34 -8.13 -4.68 -10.47
CA VAL A 34 -7.50 -4.09 -9.27
C VAL A 34 -6.36 -4.99 -8.82
N VAL A 35 -5.20 -4.38 -8.60
CA VAL A 35 -4.03 -4.96 -7.95
C VAL A 35 -3.97 -4.40 -6.54
N THR A 36 -3.80 -5.25 -5.53
CA THR A 36 -3.68 -4.80 -4.13
C THR A 36 -2.24 -4.87 -3.67
N PHE A 37 -1.82 -3.88 -2.90
CA PHE A 37 -0.50 -3.84 -2.28
C PHE A 37 -0.61 -3.55 -0.78
N THR A 38 -0.03 -4.45 0.03
CA THR A 38 0.12 -4.32 1.47
C THR A 38 1.61 -4.34 1.83
N ALA A 39 2.12 -3.26 2.40
CA ALA A 39 3.51 -3.17 2.87
C ALA A 39 3.61 -3.58 4.34
N ASP A 40 4.41 -4.60 4.67
CA ASP A 40 4.81 -4.90 6.06
C ASP A 40 5.92 -3.96 6.52
N LEU A 41 5.58 -3.08 7.47
CA LEU A 41 6.50 -2.14 8.12
C LEU A 41 6.69 -2.48 9.61
N GLY A 42 6.31 -3.68 10.04
CA GLY A 42 6.40 -4.14 11.42
C GLY A 42 5.09 -4.07 12.20
N GLN A 43 3.94 -3.93 11.54
CA GLN A 43 2.62 -3.93 12.19
C GLN A 43 2.17 -5.31 12.73
N GLY A 44 2.83 -6.40 12.39
CA GLY A 44 2.58 -7.73 12.98
C GLY A 44 1.47 -8.54 12.29
N GLU A 45 0.60 -9.18 13.07
CA GLU A 45 -0.36 -10.23 12.62
C GLU A 45 -1.47 -9.73 11.66
N GLU A 46 -1.51 -8.45 11.31
CA GLU A 46 -2.56 -7.85 10.47
C GLU A 46 -2.46 -8.18 8.97
N LEU A 47 -1.39 -8.85 8.53
CA LEU A 47 -1.09 -9.06 7.09
C LEU A 47 -1.85 -10.24 6.47
N GLU A 48 -1.94 -11.37 7.16
CA GLU A 48 -2.64 -12.56 6.67
C GLU A 48 -4.13 -12.34 6.41
N PRO A 49 -4.87 -11.63 7.29
CA PRO A 49 -6.27 -11.27 7.02
C PRO A 49 -6.44 -10.42 5.76
N ALA A 50 -5.44 -9.60 5.39
CA ALA A 50 -5.54 -8.75 4.21
C ALA A 50 -5.56 -9.57 2.91
N ARG A 51 -4.74 -10.63 2.81
CA ARG A 51 -4.75 -11.56 1.66
C ARG A 51 -6.12 -12.21 1.49
N GLN A 52 -6.58 -12.88 2.54
CA GLN A 52 -7.84 -13.61 2.53
C GLN A 52 -9.01 -12.69 2.18
N LYS A 53 -9.01 -11.47 2.73
CA LYS A 53 -10.07 -10.49 2.43
C LYS A 53 -10.02 -9.99 0.99
N ALA A 54 -8.83 -9.80 0.40
CA ALA A 54 -8.71 -9.42 -1.01
C ALA A 54 -9.19 -10.56 -1.94
N GLU A 55 -8.85 -11.80 -1.64
CA GLU A 55 -9.32 -12.98 -2.38
C GLU A 55 -10.85 -13.13 -2.30
N LEU A 56 -11.43 -12.95 -1.10
CA LEU A 56 -12.88 -12.95 -0.90
C LEU A 56 -13.59 -11.84 -1.70
N LEU A 57 -12.91 -10.73 -1.97
CA LEU A 57 -13.42 -9.62 -2.79
C LEU A 57 -13.12 -9.81 -4.29
N GLY A 58 -12.64 -10.99 -4.69
CA GLY A 58 -12.47 -11.38 -6.09
C GLY A 58 -11.17 -10.93 -6.74
N ILE A 59 -10.16 -10.53 -5.96
CA ILE A 59 -8.82 -10.26 -6.50
C ILE A 59 -8.11 -11.58 -6.78
N LYS A 60 -7.49 -11.70 -7.97
CA LYS A 60 -6.71 -12.87 -8.34
C LYS A 60 -5.42 -12.92 -7.52
N SER A 61 -4.96 -14.12 -7.14
CA SER A 61 -3.78 -14.27 -6.27
C SER A 61 -2.51 -13.62 -6.84
N GLU A 62 -2.33 -13.59 -8.16
CA GLU A 62 -1.22 -12.91 -8.85
C GLU A 62 -1.27 -11.37 -8.74
N ASN A 63 -2.42 -10.80 -8.39
CA ASN A 63 -2.63 -9.37 -8.21
C ASN A 63 -2.62 -8.95 -6.73
N ILE A 64 -2.23 -9.84 -5.81
CA ILE A 64 -2.17 -9.56 -4.36
C ILE A 64 -0.72 -9.55 -3.89
N TYR A 65 -0.18 -8.34 -3.73
CA TYR A 65 1.16 -8.09 -3.25
C TYR A 65 1.13 -7.85 -1.73
N ILE A 66 1.84 -8.69 -0.99
CA ILE A 66 2.11 -8.50 0.43
C ILE A 66 3.62 -8.64 0.58
N GLU A 67 4.30 -7.56 0.93
CA GLU A 67 5.75 -7.49 0.87
C GLU A 67 6.34 -7.02 2.19
N ASP A 68 7.36 -7.73 2.65
CA ASP A 68 8.19 -7.31 3.78
C ASP A 68 9.17 -6.24 3.33
N VAL A 69 8.92 -5.00 3.77
CA VAL A 69 9.74 -3.84 3.46
C VAL A 69 10.42 -3.27 4.71
N ARG A 70 10.47 -4.03 5.81
CA ARG A 70 11.02 -3.57 7.10
C ARG A 70 12.50 -3.22 7.01
N GLU A 71 13.28 -4.05 6.33
CA GLU A 71 14.73 -3.83 6.18
C GLU A 71 15.00 -2.56 5.35
N GLU A 72 14.33 -2.39 4.21
CA GLU A 72 14.44 -1.18 3.38
C GLU A 72 13.98 0.05 4.17
N PHE A 73 12.85 -0.05 4.88
CA PHE A 73 12.31 1.02 5.69
C PHE A 73 13.32 1.51 6.72
N VAL A 74 13.93 0.60 7.47
CA VAL A 74 14.89 0.97 8.51
C VAL A 74 16.17 1.54 7.89
N LYS A 75 16.73 0.83 6.91
CA LYS A 75 18.03 1.15 6.31
C LYS A 75 18.02 2.46 5.52
N ASP A 76 17.01 2.65 4.69
CA ASP A 76 16.99 3.70 3.66
C ASP A 76 16.08 4.89 4.02
N PHE A 77 15.23 4.77 5.06
CA PHE A 77 14.33 5.85 5.49
C PHE A 77 14.55 6.24 6.96
N VAL A 78 14.44 5.29 7.90
CA VAL A 78 14.57 5.58 9.35
C VAL A 78 15.98 6.05 9.70
N PHE A 79 17.02 5.29 9.33
CA PHE A 79 18.40 5.69 9.68
C PHE A 79 18.80 7.04 9.09
N PRO A 80 18.53 7.37 7.80
CA PRO A 80 18.79 8.70 7.28
C PRO A 80 18.05 9.82 8.04
N MET A 81 16.78 9.61 8.42
CA MET A 81 16.02 10.56 9.23
C MET A 81 16.66 10.78 10.62
N PHE A 82 17.08 9.70 11.28
CA PHE A 82 17.72 9.76 12.60
C PHE A 82 19.10 10.43 12.57
N ARG A 83 19.86 10.31 11.48
CA ARG A 83 21.14 11.04 11.32
C ARG A 83 20.95 12.57 11.38
N ALA A 84 19.77 13.07 11.01
CA ALA A 84 19.41 14.48 11.10
C ALA A 84 18.83 14.89 12.45
N ASN A 85 18.66 13.95 13.40
CA ASN A 85 17.90 14.15 14.63
C ASN A 85 16.52 14.77 14.37
N ALA A 86 15.86 14.31 13.29
CA ALA A 86 14.64 14.95 12.81
C ALA A 86 13.51 14.87 13.85
N LEU A 87 12.99 16.04 14.20
CA LEU A 87 11.84 16.21 15.09
C LEU A 87 10.91 17.24 14.47
N TYR A 88 9.64 16.86 14.34
CA TYR A 88 8.61 17.82 13.99
C TYR A 88 8.11 18.51 15.26
N GLU A 89 8.10 19.84 15.25
CA GLU A 89 7.69 20.68 16.38
C GLU A 89 8.42 20.34 17.70
N GLY A 90 9.66 19.86 17.59
CA GLY A 90 10.52 19.52 18.73
C GLY A 90 10.13 18.26 19.51
N GLN A 91 9.11 17.51 19.06
CA GLN A 91 8.60 16.34 19.81
C GLN A 91 8.28 15.12 18.94
N TYR A 92 7.73 15.31 17.74
CA TYR A 92 7.21 14.19 16.95
C TYR A 92 8.29 13.56 16.06
N LEU A 93 8.51 12.25 16.21
CA LEU A 93 9.51 11.46 15.49
C LEU A 93 9.08 10.98 14.10
N LEU A 94 8.10 11.67 13.47
CA LEU A 94 7.79 11.52 12.04
C LEU A 94 7.43 10.10 11.56
N GLY A 95 7.07 9.18 12.46
CA GLY A 95 6.91 7.75 12.12
C GLY A 95 5.91 7.49 10.97
N THR A 96 4.79 8.22 10.94
CA THR A 96 3.85 8.14 9.82
C THR A 96 4.43 8.76 8.57
N SER A 97 4.98 9.96 8.67
CA SER A 97 5.51 10.73 7.54
C SER A 97 6.63 9.99 6.80
N ILE A 98 7.53 9.33 7.53
CA ILE A 98 8.71 8.68 6.96
C ILE A 98 8.41 7.34 6.27
N ALA A 99 7.30 6.67 6.65
CA ALA A 99 6.86 5.42 6.02
C ALA A 99 6.16 5.64 4.67
N ARG A 100 5.43 6.75 4.49
CA ARG A 100 4.60 6.99 3.30
C ARG A 100 5.39 7.09 1.98
N PRO A 101 6.59 7.68 1.93
CA PRO A 101 7.43 7.68 0.73
C PRO A 101 7.79 6.27 0.25
N LEU A 102 8.13 5.35 1.16
CA LEU A 102 8.45 3.96 0.81
C LEU A 102 7.22 3.24 0.24
N ILE A 103 6.06 3.34 0.91
CA ILE A 103 4.80 2.75 0.42
C ILE A 103 4.48 3.28 -0.98
N SER A 104 4.61 4.59 -1.19
CA SER A 104 4.27 5.23 -2.47
C SER A 104 5.25 4.85 -3.57
N LYS A 105 6.56 4.78 -3.26
CA LYS A 105 7.58 4.29 -4.18
C LYS A 105 7.22 2.89 -4.67
N ARG A 106 6.96 1.95 -3.75
CA ARG A 106 6.64 0.57 -4.11
C ARG A 106 5.32 0.44 -4.85
N LEU A 107 4.31 1.23 -4.49
CA LEU A 107 3.04 1.30 -5.21
C LEU A 107 3.21 1.69 -6.69
N VAL A 108 4.09 2.67 -6.97
CA VAL A 108 4.42 3.10 -8.34
C VAL A 108 5.22 2.03 -9.08
N GLU A 109 6.14 1.35 -8.42
CA GLU A 109 6.90 0.24 -9.02
C GLU A 109 5.99 -0.92 -9.43
N ILE A 110 5.05 -1.34 -8.55
CA ILE A 110 4.06 -2.38 -8.87
C ILE A 110 3.17 -1.93 -10.05
N ALA A 111 2.78 -0.66 -10.11
CA ALA A 111 2.04 -0.13 -11.26
C ALA A 111 2.85 -0.23 -12.56
N ALA A 112 4.15 0.08 -12.53
CA ALA A 112 5.02 -0.07 -13.69
C ALA A 112 5.23 -1.55 -14.10
N GLU A 113 5.30 -2.46 -13.12
CA GLU A 113 5.43 -3.91 -13.34
C GLU A 113 4.15 -4.53 -13.94
N THR A 114 2.97 -4.03 -13.56
CA THR A 114 1.67 -4.63 -13.91
C THR A 114 0.97 -3.98 -15.10
N GLY A 115 1.50 -2.85 -15.60
CA GLY A 115 1.00 -2.11 -16.77
C GLY A 115 -0.23 -1.25 -16.52
#